data_AF-A0A1G2Z2V7-F1
#
_entry.id   AF-A0A1G2Z2V7-F1
#
_cell.length_a   1.000
_cell.length_b   1.000
_cell.length_c   1.000
_cell.angle_alpha   90.00
_cell.angle_beta   90.00
_cell.angle_gamma   90.00
#
_symmetry.space_group_name_H-M   'P 1'
#
loop_
_entity.id
_entity.type
_entity.pdbx_description
1 polymer ?
#
loop_
_entity_poly.entity_id
_entity_poly.type
_entity_poly.pdbx_seq_one_letter_code
_entity_poly.pdbx_strand_id
1 'polypeptide(L)'
;MAPKHKSKSNNNMSPKIITIILVIILFILSLAVLANTMTKPVGRDEQMYCSGAALTAQGKMIYRDFSYAAQMPYHPLLCASLFKLFGTTYYLLTVRVLSCVCDILVMLGIVGIYRHIFRSFTTSGMILGLCAAVLYVFNPLVDYANGYAWNHDVVIFCVVLSFWLFISTDFQQRSKHWRIAAIGALLTFAAFMRVTTVLAELLFFVLLLSVPAGSIKERFKNVLPFVVAGAVVSIWPVWVIAQAPRAFYLNLVKIPILYGQWLREIGMVHNKFTLTFACLTTPGYFVLLALTVYLCLSVFLLRHKLKIAGSINLLLAALLPAIFFIIALIPPTMWRQYLAVPVPFLVIGLAFPLLYLRRLTDKAGISRRFKIATGITVVCTFVAFFSYPIVLYRTPIAIVPERWVPLEIHKVSEDIAGKLKTQNSKLILTLAPLLALEGGCDIYPELSAGAIIYRIADSLPVDDRRMTHTAGPETLAESLEKNPPSAVILGVEMGRLEKPIYESVVKSDWERKDYENGPTVYFRP
;
A
#
# COMPACT_ATOMS: atom_id res chain seq x y z
N MET A 1 63.41 27.19 -20.85
CA MET A 1 62.24 26.97 -19.97
C MET A 1 61.01 26.75 -20.83
N ALA A 2 60.54 25.49 -20.94
CA ALA A 2 59.36 25.13 -21.72
C ALA A 2 58.09 25.18 -20.86
N PRO A 3 56.92 25.57 -21.40
CA PRO A 3 55.69 25.63 -20.62
C PRO A 3 55.11 24.23 -20.42
N LYS A 4 54.94 23.83 -19.15
CA LYS A 4 54.21 22.62 -18.76
C LYS A 4 52.73 22.74 -19.15
N HIS A 5 52.32 22.03 -20.19
CA HIS A 5 50.92 21.75 -20.49
C HIS A 5 50.30 20.93 -19.33
N LYS A 6 49.52 21.60 -18.46
CA LYS A 6 48.61 20.90 -17.54
C LYS A 6 47.45 20.35 -18.36
N SER A 7 47.54 19.08 -18.75
CA SER A 7 46.38 18.34 -19.26
C SER A 7 45.36 18.21 -18.13
N LYS A 8 44.29 19.00 -18.18
CA LYS A 8 43.09 18.76 -17.38
C LYS A 8 42.39 17.56 -17.98
N SER A 9 42.69 16.38 -17.45
CA SER A 9 41.88 15.18 -17.63
C SER A 9 40.50 15.43 -17.00
N ASN A 10 39.58 16.00 -17.77
CA ASN A 10 38.16 16.05 -17.43
C ASN A 10 37.58 14.64 -17.61
N ASN A 11 37.76 13.79 -16.59
CA ASN A 11 37.09 12.49 -16.46
C ASN A 11 35.60 12.69 -16.13
N ASN A 12 34.86 13.37 -17.02
CA ASN A 12 33.41 13.39 -16.94
C ASN A 12 32.91 12.06 -17.54
N MET A 13 32.45 11.14 -16.69
CA MET A 13 31.76 9.94 -17.15
C MET A 13 30.68 10.31 -18.17
N SER A 14 30.64 9.58 -19.29
CA SER A 14 29.64 9.79 -20.34
C SER A 14 28.23 9.68 -19.75
N PRO A 15 27.28 10.56 -20.10
CA PRO A 15 25.88 10.47 -19.66
C PRO A 15 25.26 9.09 -19.90
N LYS A 16 25.69 8.38 -20.95
CA LYS A 16 25.26 7.00 -21.24
C LYS A 16 25.64 6.02 -20.14
N ILE A 17 26.87 6.13 -19.61
CA ILE A 17 27.37 5.26 -18.52
C ILE A 17 26.54 5.48 -17.26
N ILE A 18 26.24 6.74 -16.94
CA ILE A 18 25.40 7.09 -15.78
C ILE A 18 24.02 6.46 -15.91
N THR A 19 23.39 6.56 -17.09
CA THR A 19 22.08 5.93 -17.35
C THR A 19 22.13 4.40 -17.20
N ILE A 20 23.18 3.74 -17.70
CA ILE A 20 23.33 2.29 -17.55
C ILE A 20 23.45 1.90 -16.07
N ILE A 21 24.30 2.60 -15.30
CA ILE A 21 24.47 2.35 -13.86
C ILE A 21 23.13 2.55 -13.12
N LEU A 22 22.40 3.63 -13.43
CA LEU A 22 21.08 3.90 -12.85
C LEU A 22 20.10 2.76 -13.12
N VAL A 23 20.00 2.29 -14.36
CA VAL A 23 19.10 1.19 -14.74
C VAL A 23 19.46 -0.08 -13.99
N ILE A 24 20.75 -0.41 -13.88
CA ILE A 24 21.22 -1.58 -13.12
C ILE A 24 20.83 -1.48 -11.65
N ILE A 25 21.06 -0.32 -11.01
CA ILE A 25 20.70 -0.14 -9.60
C ILE A 25 19.18 -0.22 -9.42
N LEU A 26 18.39 0.41 -10.29
CA LEU A 26 16.92 0.33 -10.21
C LEU A 26 16.43 -1.11 -10.41
N PHE A 27 17.04 -1.88 -11.28
CA PHE A 27 16.74 -3.30 -11.45
C PHE A 27 17.02 -4.10 -10.17
N ILE A 28 18.16 -3.86 -9.51
CA ILE A 28 18.50 -4.50 -8.23
C ILE A 28 17.48 -4.11 -7.14
N LEU A 29 17.08 -2.83 -7.07
CA LEU A 29 16.07 -2.37 -6.13
C LEU A 29 14.70 -3.01 -6.42
N SER A 30 14.31 -3.16 -7.69
CA SER A 30 13.09 -3.88 -8.07
C SER A 30 13.12 -5.34 -7.63
N LEU A 31 14.26 -6.04 -7.77
CA LEU A 31 14.42 -7.40 -7.27
C LEU A 31 14.33 -7.46 -5.73
N ALA A 32 14.84 -6.45 -5.02
CA ALA A 32 14.70 -6.37 -3.57
C ALA A 32 13.23 -6.17 -3.14
N VAL A 33 12.47 -5.33 -3.84
CA VAL A 33 11.02 -5.16 -3.62
C VAL A 33 10.26 -6.46 -3.89
N LEU A 34 10.58 -7.16 -4.97
CA LEU A 34 10.00 -8.48 -5.29
C LEU A 34 10.32 -9.50 -4.20
N ALA A 35 11.59 -9.61 -3.79
CA ALA A 35 11.99 -10.50 -2.72
C ALA A 35 11.25 -10.22 -1.41
N ASN A 36 11.13 -8.95 -1.03
CA ASN A 36 10.39 -8.54 0.17
C ASN A 36 8.94 -9.01 0.10
N THR A 37 8.27 -8.76 -1.02
CA THR A 37 6.87 -9.12 -1.26
C THR A 37 6.66 -10.65 -1.17
N MET A 38 7.53 -11.43 -1.81
CA MET A 38 7.35 -12.89 -1.91
C MET A 38 7.77 -13.66 -0.65
N THR A 39 8.58 -13.07 0.22
CA THR A 39 9.11 -13.75 1.43
C THR A 39 8.39 -13.40 2.73
N LYS A 40 7.54 -12.37 2.71
CA LYS A 40 6.77 -12.01 3.89
C LYS A 40 5.82 -13.12 4.32
N PRO A 41 5.76 -13.45 5.62
CA PRO A 41 4.71 -14.33 6.16
C PRO A 41 3.32 -13.79 5.80
N VAL A 42 2.32 -14.66 5.74
CA VAL A 42 0.95 -14.22 5.44
C VAL A 42 0.44 -13.33 6.58
N GLY A 43 0.08 -12.10 6.25
CA GLY A 43 -0.55 -11.17 7.17
C GLY A 43 -2.00 -11.53 7.47
N ARG A 44 -2.47 -11.25 8.69
CA ARG A 44 -3.88 -11.45 9.06
C ARG A 44 -4.85 -10.71 8.14
N ASP A 45 -4.48 -9.51 7.71
CA ASP A 45 -5.31 -8.71 6.81
C ASP A 45 -5.39 -9.36 5.41
N GLU A 46 -4.33 -10.03 4.95
CA GLU A 46 -4.31 -10.70 3.63
C GLU A 46 -5.37 -11.81 3.56
N GLN A 47 -5.66 -12.47 4.70
CA GLN A 47 -6.74 -13.46 4.80
C GLN A 47 -8.08 -12.83 4.42
N MET A 48 -8.42 -11.66 4.98
CA MET A 48 -9.68 -10.96 4.66
C MET A 48 -9.67 -10.38 3.24
N TYR A 49 -8.57 -9.73 2.83
CA TYR A 49 -8.48 -9.09 1.51
C TYR A 49 -8.60 -10.09 0.36
N CYS A 50 -7.82 -11.16 0.41
CA CYS A 50 -7.81 -12.17 -0.65
C CYS A 50 -9.10 -12.99 -0.63
N SER A 51 -9.62 -13.35 0.55
CA SER A 51 -10.89 -14.09 0.64
C SER A 51 -12.07 -13.28 0.13
N GLY A 52 -12.15 -12.00 0.48
CA GLY A 52 -13.19 -11.13 -0.05
C GLY A 52 -13.15 -11.02 -1.58
N ALA A 53 -11.95 -10.93 -2.16
CA ALA A 53 -11.77 -10.94 -3.60
C ALA A 53 -12.12 -12.31 -4.24
N ALA A 54 -11.73 -13.42 -3.62
CA ALA A 54 -12.00 -14.77 -4.11
C ALA A 54 -13.51 -15.08 -4.12
N LEU A 55 -14.21 -14.79 -3.01
CA LEU A 55 -15.66 -14.93 -2.94
C LEU A 55 -16.38 -14.04 -3.97
N THR A 56 -15.86 -12.82 -4.19
CA THR A 56 -16.39 -11.93 -5.23
C THR A 56 -16.15 -12.50 -6.65
N ALA A 57 -15.00 -13.14 -6.87
CA ALA A 57 -14.71 -13.83 -8.11
C ALA A 57 -15.67 -15.02 -8.35
N GLN A 58 -16.12 -15.68 -7.27
CA GLN A 58 -17.11 -16.75 -7.30
C GLN A 58 -18.56 -16.25 -7.47
N GLY A 59 -18.79 -14.94 -7.60
CA GLY A 59 -20.10 -14.36 -7.84
C GLY A 59 -20.86 -13.92 -6.59
N LYS A 60 -20.27 -14.05 -5.39
CA LYS A 60 -20.81 -13.44 -4.17
C LYS A 60 -20.56 -11.93 -4.19
N MET A 61 -21.37 -11.17 -3.47
CA MET A 61 -21.29 -9.72 -3.39
C MET A 61 -20.87 -9.29 -1.99
N ILE A 62 -19.77 -8.51 -1.90
CA ILE A 62 -19.32 -7.91 -0.63
C ILE A 62 -20.44 -7.11 0.04
N TYR A 63 -20.46 -7.13 1.37
CA TYR A 63 -21.48 -6.55 2.26
C TYR A 63 -22.84 -7.22 2.21
N ARG A 64 -23.30 -7.68 1.04
CA ARG A 64 -24.62 -8.32 0.88
C ARG A 64 -24.58 -9.80 1.26
N ASP A 65 -23.64 -10.56 0.71
CA ASP A 65 -23.59 -12.02 0.84
C ASP A 65 -22.58 -12.47 1.90
N PHE A 66 -21.66 -11.57 2.28
CA PHE A 66 -20.66 -11.80 3.33
C PHE A 66 -20.08 -10.48 3.81
N SER A 67 -19.52 -10.48 5.02
CA SER A 67 -18.91 -9.31 5.64
C SER A 67 -17.55 -8.99 5.03
N TYR A 68 -17.31 -7.72 4.72
CA TYR A 68 -16.01 -7.20 4.29
C TYR A 68 -15.64 -5.96 5.14
N ALA A 69 -15.02 -6.21 6.29
CA ALA A 69 -14.88 -5.21 7.34
C ALA A 69 -13.82 -4.15 7.04
N ALA A 70 -14.08 -2.93 7.54
CA ALA A 70 -13.15 -1.80 7.59
C ALA A 70 -12.60 -1.29 6.26
N GLN A 71 -13.10 -1.77 5.12
CA GLN A 71 -12.52 -1.49 3.80
C GLN A 71 -13.59 -1.10 2.77
N MET A 72 -13.14 -0.33 1.77
CA MET A 72 -13.97 0.16 0.67
C MET A 72 -13.96 -0.82 -0.52
N PRO A 73 -14.94 -0.73 -1.44
CA PRO A 73 -15.20 -1.78 -2.43
C PRO A 73 -14.09 -2.06 -3.45
N TYR A 74 -13.23 -1.09 -3.79
CA TYR A 74 -12.44 -1.25 -5.02
C TYR A 74 -11.34 -2.29 -4.96
N HIS A 75 -10.73 -2.49 -3.80
CA HIS A 75 -9.66 -3.47 -3.70
C HIS A 75 -10.13 -4.90 -4.03
N PRO A 76 -11.19 -5.45 -3.39
CA PRO A 76 -11.65 -6.79 -3.71
C PRO A 76 -12.26 -6.85 -5.12
N LEU A 77 -12.89 -5.78 -5.63
CA LEU A 77 -13.41 -5.74 -7.00
C LEU A 77 -12.29 -5.82 -8.05
N LEU A 78 -11.20 -5.07 -7.86
CA LEU A 78 -10.01 -5.14 -8.71
C LEU A 78 -9.41 -6.55 -8.67
N CYS A 79 -9.15 -7.08 -7.48
CA CYS A 79 -8.52 -8.39 -7.31
C CYS A 79 -9.40 -9.52 -7.88
N ALA A 80 -10.71 -9.50 -7.64
CA ALA A 80 -11.65 -10.46 -8.22
C ALA A 80 -11.66 -10.42 -9.75
N SER A 81 -11.52 -9.23 -10.34
CA SER A 81 -11.42 -9.08 -11.80
C SER A 81 -10.14 -9.70 -12.33
N LEU A 82 -9.02 -9.54 -11.63
CA LEU A 82 -7.74 -10.18 -11.98
C LEU A 82 -7.84 -11.70 -11.85
N PHE A 83 -8.46 -12.22 -10.78
CA PHE A 83 -8.65 -13.65 -10.59
C PHE A 83 -9.46 -14.27 -11.73
N LYS A 84 -10.56 -13.61 -12.14
CA LYS A 84 -11.37 -14.02 -13.28
C LYS A 84 -10.62 -13.92 -14.60
N LEU A 85 -9.89 -12.82 -14.82
CA LEU A 85 -9.14 -12.58 -16.05
C LEU A 85 -8.07 -13.65 -16.30
N PHE A 86 -7.37 -14.06 -15.23
CA PHE A 86 -6.33 -15.08 -15.31
C PHE A 86 -6.83 -16.52 -15.09
N GLY A 87 -8.11 -16.70 -14.72
CA GLY A 87 -8.67 -18.02 -14.41
C GLY A 87 -7.88 -18.76 -13.31
N THR A 88 -7.38 -18.03 -12.31
CA THR A 88 -6.40 -18.54 -11.33
C THR A 88 -6.99 -18.71 -9.94
N THR A 89 -6.48 -19.70 -9.20
CA THR A 89 -6.69 -19.90 -7.77
C THR A 89 -5.50 -19.46 -6.92
N TYR A 90 -4.38 -19.04 -7.55
CA TYR A 90 -3.22 -18.43 -6.88
C TYR A 90 -3.54 -17.01 -6.41
N TYR A 91 -4.51 -16.88 -5.51
CA TYR A 91 -5.08 -15.61 -5.07
C TYR A 91 -4.03 -14.76 -4.37
N LEU A 92 -3.31 -15.32 -3.39
CA LEU A 92 -2.29 -14.57 -2.66
C LEU A 92 -1.19 -14.07 -3.59
N LEU A 93 -0.70 -14.94 -4.48
CA LEU A 93 0.36 -14.59 -5.44
C LEU A 93 -0.08 -13.45 -6.34
N THR A 94 -1.29 -13.54 -6.90
CA THR A 94 -1.81 -12.54 -7.84
C THR A 94 -1.90 -11.17 -7.18
N VAL A 95 -2.41 -11.09 -5.95
CA VAL A 95 -2.52 -9.80 -5.24
C VAL A 95 -1.15 -9.29 -4.79
N ARG A 96 -0.24 -10.16 -4.32
CA ARG A 96 1.14 -9.74 -3.99
C ARG A 96 1.92 -9.26 -5.21
N VAL A 97 1.74 -9.88 -6.38
CA VAL A 97 2.33 -9.39 -7.64
C VAL A 97 1.77 -8.00 -7.98
N LEU A 98 0.45 -7.78 -7.83
CA LEU A 98 -0.14 -6.46 -8.02
C LEU A 98 0.50 -5.41 -7.09
N SER A 99 0.60 -5.69 -5.79
CA SER A 99 1.26 -4.81 -4.82
C SER A 99 2.72 -4.52 -5.20
N CYS A 100 3.48 -5.56 -5.54
CA CYS A 100 4.88 -5.46 -5.96
C CYS A 100 5.05 -4.57 -7.20
N VAL A 101 4.20 -4.75 -8.22
CA VAL A 101 4.22 -3.91 -9.43
C VAL A 101 3.93 -2.46 -9.08
N CYS A 102 2.92 -2.19 -8.24
CA CYS A 102 2.62 -0.84 -7.79
C CYS A 102 3.81 -0.19 -7.05
N ASP A 103 4.49 -0.92 -6.18
CA ASP A 103 5.67 -0.42 -5.45
C ASP A 103 6.86 -0.12 -6.36
N ILE A 104 7.13 -0.99 -7.33
CA ILE A 104 8.15 -0.75 -8.36
C ILE A 104 7.78 0.50 -9.16
N LEU A 105 6.51 0.66 -9.55
CA LEU A 105 6.06 1.84 -10.28
C LEU A 105 6.11 3.11 -9.43
N VAL A 106 5.89 3.05 -8.12
CA VAL A 106 6.12 4.17 -7.18
C VAL A 106 7.58 4.55 -7.18
N MET A 107 8.50 3.59 -7.02
CA MET A 107 9.95 3.82 -7.05
C MET A 107 10.39 4.46 -8.38
N LEU A 108 9.94 3.92 -9.51
CA LEU A 108 10.23 4.47 -10.84
C LEU A 108 9.59 5.86 -11.01
N GLY A 109 8.39 6.06 -10.47
CA GLY A 109 7.69 7.34 -10.42
C GLY A 109 8.49 8.40 -9.67
N ILE A 110 9.10 8.07 -8.53
CA ILE A 110 10.00 8.97 -7.79
C ILE A 110 11.15 9.43 -8.69
N VAL A 111 11.86 8.51 -9.35
CA VAL A 111 12.96 8.85 -10.26
C VAL A 111 12.47 9.69 -11.46
N GLY A 112 11.32 9.33 -12.03
CA GLY A 112 10.69 10.05 -13.13
C GLY A 112 10.30 11.49 -12.77
N ILE A 113 9.74 11.69 -11.57
CA ILE A 113 9.39 13.00 -11.01
C ILE A 113 10.66 13.85 -10.84
N TYR A 114 11.73 13.30 -10.27
CA TYR A 114 13.00 14.01 -10.14
C TYR A 114 13.57 14.40 -11.51
N ARG A 115 13.57 13.49 -12.47
CA ARG A 115 14.01 13.77 -13.85
C ARG A 115 13.20 14.90 -14.48
N HIS A 116 11.89 14.92 -14.26
CA HIS A 116 10.99 15.98 -14.77
C HIS A 116 11.26 17.33 -14.11
N ILE A 117 11.34 17.38 -12.78
CA ILE A 117 11.60 18.61 -12.00
C ILE A 117 12.97 19.19 -12.38
N PHE A 118 13.98 18.34 -12.55
CA PHE A 118 15.34 18.71 -12.93
C PHE A 118 15.58 18.65 -14.45
N ARG A 119 14.57 18.88 -15.30
CA ARG A 119 14.75 18.83 -16.78
C ARG A 119 15.90 19.70 -17.32
N SER A 120 16.23 20.81 -16.65
CA SER A 120 17.36 21.68 -17.01
C SER A 120 18.72 21.17 -16.51
N PHE A 121 18.73 20.17 -15.64
CA PHE A 121 19.90 19.60 -14.97
C PHE A 121 19.76 18.06 -14.90
N THR A 122 19.55 17.43 -16.06
CA THR A 122 19.13 16.02 -16.18
C THR A 122 19.98 15.04 -15.37
N THR A 123 21.31 15.15 -15.43
CA THR A 123 22.22 14.29 -14.66
C THR A 123 22.03 14.43 -13.15
N SER A 124 21.91 15.65 -12.65
CA SER A 124 21.62 15.90 -11.22
C SER A 124 20.26 15.34 -10.83
N GLY A 125 19.24 15.52 -11.69
CA GLY A 125 17.91 14.97 -11.50
C GLY A 125 17.91 13.45 -11.37
N MET A 126 18.61 12.75 -12.27
CA MET A 126 18.66 11.29 -12.25
C MET A 126 19.39 10.75 -11.02
N ILE A 127 20.55 11.33 -10.65
CA ILE A 127 21.32 10.88 -9.48
C ILE A 127 20.55 11.16 -8.17
N LEU A 128 19.98 12.36 -8.01
CA LEU A 128 19.18 12.69 -6.83
C LEU A 128 17.88 11.88 -6.77
N GLY A 129 17.28 11.58 -7.92
CA GLY A 129 16.14 10.67 -8.03
C GLY A 129 16.49 9.25 -7.57
N LEU A 130 17.69 8.76 -7.91
CA LEU A 130 18.18 7.49 -7.39
C LEU A 130 18.38 7.52 -5.88
N CYS A 131 18.98 8.58 -5.33
CA CYS A 131 19.09 8.76 -3.89
C CYS A 131 17.71 8.73 -3.22
N ALA A 132 16.71 9.40 -3.79
CA ALA A 132 15.34 9.40 -3.28
C ALA A 132 14.69 8.00 -3.35
N ALA A 133 14.94 7.24 -4.43
CA ALA A 133 14.48 5.86 -4.55
C ALA A 133 15.12 4.95 -3.49
N VAL A 134 16.42 5.08 -3.23
CA VAL A 134 17.11 4.34 -2.18
C VAL A 134 16.58 4.73 -0.79
N LEU A 135 16.39 6.02 -0.51
CA LEU A 135 15.79 6.49 0.75
C LEU A 135 14.37 5.94 0.98
N TYR A 136 13.60 5.72 -0.09
CA TYR A 136 12.28 5.11 -0.05
C TYR A 136 12.37 3.59 0.20
N VAL A 137 13.12 2.86 -0.63
CA VAL A 137 13.21 1.39 -0.56
C VAL A 137 13.86 0.91 0.74
N PHE A 138 14.87 1.62 1.25
CA PHE A 138 15.52 1.28 2.52
C PHE A 138 14.86 1.92 3.75
N ASN A 139 13.68 2.54 3.59
CA ASN A 139 12.94 3.01 4.75
C ASN A 139 12.29 1.81 5.47
N PRO A 140 12.56 1.58 6.75
CA PRO A 140 12.07 0.39 7.45
C PRO A 140 10.55 0.35 7.61
N LEU A 141 9.86 1.49 7.62
CA LEU A 141 8.39 1.51 7.66
C LEU A 141 7.79 1.15 6.30
N VAL A 142 8.44 1.59 5.21
CA VAL A 142 8.07 1.19 3.85
C VAL A 142 8.31 -0.30 3.67
N ASP A 143 9.50 -0.82 4.02
CA ASP A 143 9.78 -2.27 3.95
C ASP A 143 8.74 -3.08 4.75
N TYR A 144 8.37 -2.61 5.94
CA TYR A 144 7.34 -3.25 6.77
C TYR A 144 5.96 -3.25 6.09
N ALA A 145 5.52 -2.14 5.50
CA ALA A 145 4.17 -2.01 4.95
C ALA A 145 4.02 -2.62 3.53
N ASN A 146 5.00 -2.44 2.68
CA ASN A 146 4.86 -2.70 1.25
C ASN A 146 4.88 -4.19 0.90
N GLY A 147 4.14 -4.59 -0.13
CA GLY A 147 4.19 -5.95 -0.67
C GLY A 147 3.31 -6.98 0.05
N TYR A 148 2.47 -6.55 0.99
CA TYR A 148 1.35 -7.37 1.44
C TYR A 148 0.18 -7.26 0.44
N ALA A 149 -0.66 -8.29 0.38
CA ALA A 149 -1.88 -8.35 -0.42
C ALA A 149 -3.02 -7.51 0.17
N TRP A 150 -2.78 -6.20 0.28
CA TRP A 150 -3.73 -5.21 0.80
C TRP A 150 -3.78 -3.95 -0.07
N ASN A 151 -4.74 -3.07 0.21
CA ASN A 151 -5.03 -1.90 -0.62
C ASN A 151 -3.97 -0.78 -0.63
N HIS A 152 -2.96 -0.85 0.24
CA HIS A 152 -2.02 0.25 0.47
C HIS A 152 -1.22 0.62 -0.80
N ASP A 153 -0.59 -0.36 -1.44
CA ASP A 153 0.43 -0.11 -2.45
C ASP A 153 -0.19 0.46 -3.74
N VAL A 154 -1.39 -0.01 -4.10
CA VAL A 154 -2.18 0.53 -5.22
C VAL A 154 -2.60 1.97 -4.95
N VAL A 155 -3.06 2.28 -3.73
CA VAL A 155 -3.45 3.65 -3.33
C VAL A 155 -2.27 4.60 -3.47
N ILE A 156 -1.08 4.22 -2.99
CA ILE A 156 0.12 5.06 -3.08
C ILE A 156 0.52 5.27 -4.53
N PHE A 157 0.48 4.22 -5.36
CA PHE A 157 0.75 4.35 -6.79
C PHE A 157 -0.19 5.34 -7.48
N CYS A 158 -1.51 5.23 -7.24
CA CYS A 158 -2.48 6.16 -7.79
C CYS A 158 -2.20 7.63 -7.42
N VAL A 159 -1.79 7.88 -6.18
CA VAL A 159 -1.51 9.24 -5.69
C VAL A 159 -0.17 9.76 -6.22
N VAL A 160 0.88 8.93 -6.31
CA VAL A 160 2.16 9.29 -6.93
C VAL A 160 2.00 9.59 -8.42
N LEU A 161 1.21 8.78 -9.13
CA LEU A 161 0.91 9.03 -10.54
C LEU A 161 0.09 10.32 -10.72
N SER A 162 -0.89 10.56 -9.86
CA SER A 162 -1.67 11.81 -9.84
C SER A 162 -0.79 13.03 -9.58
N PHE A 163 0.16 12.92 -8.64
CA PHE A 163 1.16 13.95 -8.37
C PHE A 163 2.01 14.22 -9.62
N TRP A 164 2.53 13.18 -10.26
CA TRP A 164 3.34 13.31 -11.47
C TRP A 164 2.55 13.96 -12.61
N LEU A 165 1.31 13.51 -12.86
CA LEU A 165 0.42 14.12 -13.84
C LEU A 165 0.19 15.60 -13.53
N PHE A 166 -0.05 15.96 -12.28
CA PHE A 166 -0.28 17.35 -11.87
C PHE A 166 0.95 18.24 -12.16
N ILE A 167 2.14 17.85 -11.69
CA ILE A 167 3.36 18.68 -11.85
C ILE A 167 3.87 18.73 -13.30
N SER A 168 3.46 17.77 -14.13
CA SER A 168 3.85 17.70 -15.55
C SER A 168 2.83 18.36 -16.48
N THR A 169 1.66 18.73 -15.97
CA THR A 169 0.61 19.37 -16.76
C THR A 169 0.95 20.83 -17.03
N ASP A 170 0.94 21.19 -18.31
CA ASP A 170 0.89 22.58 -18.73
C ASP A 170 -0.58 23.02 -18.79
N PHE A 171 -1.01 23.80 -17.79
CA PHE A 171 -2.39 24.26 -17.65
C PHE A 171 -2.82 25.27 -18.72
N GLN A 172 -1.91 25.72 -19.59
CA GLN A 172 -2.23 26.56 -20.74
C GLN A 172 -2.61 25.72 -21.99
N GLN A 173 -2.24 24.45 -22.04
CA GLN A 173 -2.50 23.59 -23.19
C GLN A 173 -3.88 22.90 -23.09
N ARG A 174 -4.51 22.61 -24.24
CA ARG A 174 -5.77 21.84 -24.29
C ARG A 174 -5.63 20.41 -23.75
N SER A 175 -4.43 19.83 -23.84
CA SER A 175 -4.10 18.50 -23.29
C SER A 175 -4.30 18.41 -21.77
N LYS A 176 -4.47 19.54 -21.05
CA LYS A 176 -4.73 19.52 -19.60
C LYS A 176 -5.99 18.74 -19.22
N HIS A 177 -7.04 18.75 -20.04
CA HIS A 177 -8.34 18.19 -19.64
C HIS A 177 -8.30 16.67 -19.42
N TRP A 178 -7.59 15.92 -20.29
CA TRP A 178 -7.45 14.47 -20.10
C TRP A 178 -6.58 14.15 -18.88
N ARG A 179 -5.55 14.96 -18.60
CA ARG A 179 -4.70 14.79 -17.41
C ARG A 179 -5.46 15.06 -16.12
N ILE A 180 -6.26 16.12 -16.11
CA ILE A 180 -7.14 16.47 -14.99
C ILE A 180 -8.19 15.37 -14.77
N ALA A 181 -8.77 14.82 -15.84
CA ALA A 181 -9.64 13.65 -15.76
C ALA A 181 -8.94 12.42 -15.19
N ALA A 182 -7.72 12.11 -15.66
CA ALA A 182 -6.93 10.99 -15.16
C ALA A 182 -6.59 11.15 -13.66
N ILE A 183 -6.24 12.36 -13.21
CA ILE A 183 -6.03 12.66 -11.79
C ILE A 183 -7.30 12.40 -10.98
N GLY A 184 -8.46 12.89 -11.44
CA GLY A 184 -9.75 12.64 -10.78
C GLY A 184 -10.06 11.15 -10.69
N ALA A 185 -9.97 10.42 -11.80
CA ALA A 185 -10.17 8.97 -11.85
C ALA A 185 -9.26 8.22 -10.87
N LEU A 186 -7.96 8.51 -10.86
CA LEU A 186 -6.98 7.83 -10.00
C LEU A 186 -7.23 8.10 -8.51
N LEU A 187 -7.55 9.34 -8.14
CA LEU A 187 -7.76 9.70 -6.74
C LEU A 187 -9.10 9.19 -6.21
N THR A 188 -10.17 9.23 -7.02
CA THR A 188 -11.45 8.62 -6.66
C THR A 188 -11.32 7.11 -6.54
N PHE A 189 -10.58 6.45 -7.46
CA PHE A 189 -10.26 5.03 -7.35
C PHE A 189 -9.54 4.72 -6.03
N ALA A 190 -8.54 5.53 -5.66
CA ALA A 190 -7.82 5.37 -4.40
C ALA A 190 -8.70 5.64 -3.17
N ALA A 191 -9.65 6.59 -3.23
CA ALA A 191 -10.60 6.86 -2.15
C ALA A 191 -11.59 5.71 -1.92
N PHE A 192 -12.04 5.05 -2.99
CA PHE A 192 -12.86 3.83 -2.91
C PHE A 192 -12.06 2.55 -2.66
N MET A 193 -10.73 2.62 -2.58
CA MET A 193 -9.91 1.58 -1.95
C MET A 193 -9.72 1.84 -0.46
N ARG A 194 -9.50 3.10 -0.09
CA ARG A 194 -9.28 3.54 1.29
C ARG A 194 -9.89 4.92 1.51
N VAL A 195 -10.98 4.97 2.29
CA VAL A 195 -11.82 6.17 2.45
C VAL A 195 -11.05 7.42 2.87
N THR A 196 -10.03 7.28 3.71
CA THR A 196 -9.22 8.41 4.20
C THR A 196 -8.46 9.14 3.09
N THR A 197 -8.23 8.49 1.94
CA THR A 197 -7.57 9.10 0.77
C THR A 197 -8.41 10.20 0.13
N VAL A 198 -9.71 10.31 0.47
CA VAL A 198 -10.57 11.44 0.06
C VAL A 198 -9.97 12.80 0.46
N LEU A 199 -9.18 12.87 1.54
CA LEU A 199 -8.50 14.10 1.94
C LEU A 199 -7.40 14.51 0.93
N ALA A 200 -6.70 13.53 0.35
CA ALA A 200 -5.76 13.79 -0.74
C ALA A 200 -6.52 14.20 -2.01
N GLU A 201 -7.60 13.51 -2.35
CA GLU A 201 -8.48 13.88 -3.48
C GLU A 201 -8.97 15.33 -3.37
N LEU A 202 -9.47 15.73 -2.19
CA LEU A 202 -9.90 17.09 -1.90
C LEU A 202 -8.75 18.11 -2.03
N LEU A 203 -7.54 17.77 -1.58
CA LEU A 203 -6.36 18.63 -1.76
C LEU A 203 -6.10 18.90 -3.24
N PHE A 204 -6.08 17.87 -4.08
CA PHE A 204 -5.88 18.05 -5.53
C PHE A 204 -7.00 18.87 -6.15
N PHE A 205 -8.25 18.64 -5.76
CA PHE A 205 -9.40 19.42 -6.21
C PHE A 205 -9.26 20.92 -5.87
N VAL A 206 -8.94 21.24 -4.62
CA VAL A 206 -8.73 22.63 -4.16
C VAL A 206 -7.56 23.30 -4.90
N LEU A 207 -6.47 22.58 -5.13
CA LEU A 207 -5.33 23.10 -5.88
C LEU A 207 -5.69 23.34 -7.35
N LEU A 208 -6.42 22.42 -8.00
CA LEU A 208 -6.89 22.62 -9.37
C LEU A 208 -7.80 23.86 -9.50
N LEU A 209 -8.66 24.12 -8.51
CA LEU A 209 -9.46 25.36 -8.45
C LEU A 209 -8.60 26.62 -8.23
N SER A 210 -7.42 26.47 -7.64
CA SER A 210 -6.47 27.55 -7.37
C SER A 210 -5.55 27.86 -8.56
N VAL A 211 -5.60 27.07 -9.64
CA VAL A 211 -4.84 27.36 -10.86
C VAL A 211 -5.35 28.67 -11.49
N PRO A 212 -4.46 29.60 -11.87
CA PRO A 212 -4.87 30.86 -12.50
C PRO A 212 -5.72 30.64 -13.76
N ALA A 213 -6.86 31.34 -13.85
CA ALA A 213 -7.76 31.35 -15.00
C ALA A 213 -8.37 32.76 -15.15
N GLY A 214 -8.87 33.09 -16.35
CA GLY A 214 -9.39 34.42 -16.67
C GLY A 214 -10.71 34.76 -15.97
N SER A 215 -11.48 33.75 -15.53
CA SER A 215 -12.70 33.94 -14.73
C SER A 215 -12.99 32.76 -13.79
N ILE A 216 -13.89 32.95 -12.82
CA ILE A 216 -14.38 31.88 -11.93
C ILE A 216 -15.04 30.76 -12.75
N LYS A 217 -15.82 31.11 -13.79
CA LYS A 217 -16.47 30.15 -14.69
C LYS A 217 -15.44 29.26 -15.40
N GLU A 218 -14.32 29.83 -15.83
CA GLU A 218 -13.22 29.06 -16.43
C GLU A 218 -12.53 28.13 -15.43
N ARG A 219 -12.40 28.53 -14.15
CA ARG A 219 -11.86 27.64 -13.11
C ARG A 219 -12.72 26.38 -12.97
N PHE A 220 -14.04 26.55 -12.86
CA PHE A 220 -14.97 25.41 -12.79
C PHE A 220 -14.93 24.55 -14.07
N LYS A 221 -14.87 25.17 -15.26
CA LYS A 221 -14.72 24.45 -16.53
C LYS A 221 -13.42 23.63 -16.58
N ASN A 222 -12.33 24.15 -16.02
CA ASN A 222 -11.04 23.45 -15.97
C ASN A 222 -11.08 22.24 -15.02
N VAL A 223 -11.85 22.31 -13.92
CA VAL A 223 -11.96 21.23 -12.94
C VAL A 223 -13.06 20.21 -13.29
N LEU A 224 -14.01 20.56 -14.16
CA LEU A 224 -15.08 19.66 -14.58
C LEU A 224 -14.60 18.26 -15.02
N PRO A 225 -13.51 18.08 -15.79
CA PRO A 225 -13.01 16.75 -16.15
C PRO A 225 -12.62 15.89 -14.94
N PHE A 226 -12.10 16.50 -13.86
CA PHE A 226 -11.76 15.80 -12.62
C PHE A 226 -13.02 15.21 -11.98
N VAL A 227 -14.06 16.05 -11.84
CA VAL A 227 -15.33 15.66 -11.21
C VAL A 227 -16.06 14.62 -12.04
N VAL A 228 -16.12 14.80 -13.37
CA VAL A 228 -16.77 13.85 -14.28
C VAL A 228 -16.07 12.49 -14.24
N ALA A 229 -14.73 12.48 -14.33
CA ALA A 229 -13.98 11.24 -14.27
C ALA A 229 -14.13 10.54 -12.91
N GLY A 230 -14.11 11.31 -11.81
CA GLY A 230 -14.39 10.78 -10.48
C GLY A 230 -15.80 10.20 -10.36
N ALA A 231 -16.82 10.89 -10.90
CA ALA A 231 -18.19 10.39 -10.92
C ALA A 231 -18.31 9.07 -11.71
N VAL A 232 -17.68 8.97 -12.89
CA VAL A 232 -17.65 7.73 -13.69
C VAL A 232 -16.99 6.60 -12.92
N VAL A 233 -15.83 6.87 -12.30
CA VAL A 233 -15.13 5.91 -11.44
C VAL A 233 -15.90 5.66 -10.13
N SER A 234 -16.91 6.44 -9.77
CA SER A 234 -17.73 6.13 -8.58
C SER A 234 -18.86 5.15 -8.89
N ILE A 235 -19.26 4.98 -10.16
CA ILE A 235 -20.46 4.20 -10.54
C ILE A 235 -20.43 2.79 -9.97
N TRP A 236 -19.34 2.05 -10.20
CA TRP A 236 -19.25 0.65 -9.77
C TRP A 236 -19.25 0.46 -8.25
N PRO A 237 -18.39 1.12 -7.45
CA PRO A 237 -18.38 0.93 -6.01
C PRO A 237 -19.66 1.47 -5.35
N VAL A 238 -20.23 2.58 -5.86
CA VAL A 238 -21.51 3.10 -5.36
C VAL A 238 -22.64 2.12 -5.65
N TRP A 239 -22.67 1.49 -6.82
CA TRP A 239 -23.65 0.45 -7.11
C TRP A 239 -23.54 -0.71 -6.12
N VAL A 240 -22.33 -1.19 -5.82
CA VAL A 240 -22.12 -2.25 -4.82
C VAL A 240 -22.61 -1.83 -3.43
N ILE A 241 -22.30 -0.60 -3.00
CA ILE A 241 -22.77 -0.05 -1.72
C ILE A 241 -24.30 0.03 -1.69
N ALA A 242 -24.92 0.45 -2.80
CA ALA A 242 -26.36 0.59 -2.90
C ALA A 242 -27.14 -0.75 -2.81
N GLN A 243 -26.48 -1.88 -3.08
CA GLN A 243 -27.10 -3.21 -2.92
C GLN A 243 -27.29 -3.60 -1.44
N ALA A 244 -26.47 -3.08 -0.52
CA ALA A 244 -26.56 -3.40 0.91
C ALA A 244 -26.07 -2.23 1.79
N PRO A 245 -26.73 -1.05 1.77
CA PRO A 245 -26.21 0.16 2.39
C PRO A 245 -26.07 0.07 3.91
N ARG A 246 -27.02 -0.62 4.58
CA ARG A 246 -26.96 -0.83 6.03
C ARG A 246 -25.83 -1.80 6.41
N ALA A 247 -25.67 -2.91 5.68
CA ALA A 247 -24.57 -3.84 5.89
C ALA A 247 -23.20 -3.18 5.62
N PHE A 248 -23.11 -2.33 4.59
CA PHE A 248 -21.93 -1.51 4.32
C PHE A 248 -21.59 -0.59 5.49
N TYR A 249 -22.57 0.14 6.04
CA TYR A 249 -22.35 0.99 7.22
C TYR A 249 -21.84 0.19 8.42
N LEU A 250 -22.44 -0.98 8.69
CA LEU A 250 -22.01 -1.85 9.77
C LEU A 250 -20.55 -2.31 9.58
N ASN A 251 -20.19 -2.72 8.36
CA ASN A 251 -18.84 -3.15 8.00
C ASN A 251 -17.80 -2.04 8.07
N LEU A 252 -18.14 -0.83 7.62
CA LEU A 252 -17.19 0.28 7.53
C LEU A 252 -17.04 1.04 8.86
N VAL A 253 -18.10 1.12 9.65
CA VAL A 253 -18.15 1.99 10.84
C VAL A 253 -18.31 1.18 12.13
N LYS A 254 -19.38 0.39 12.26
CA LYS A 254 -19.72 -0.26 13.54
C LYS A 254 -18.71 -1.34 13.93
N ILE A 255 -18.40 -2.25 13.01
CA ILE A 255 -17.44 -3.35 13.23
C ILE A 255 -16.05 -2.81 13.62
N PRO A 256 -15.46 -1.83 12.91
CA PRO A 256 -14.17 -1.27 13.30
C PRO A 256 -14.16 -0.58 14.67
N ILE A 257 -15.27 0.03 15.09
CA ILE A 257 -15.42 0.61 16.44
C ILE A 257 -15.36 -0.49 17.50
N LEU A 258 -16.13 -1.57 17.32
CA LEU A 258 -16.14 -2.72 18.23
C LEU A 258 -14.77 -3.41 18.27
N TYR A 259 -14.16 -3.61 17.11
CA TYR A 259 -12.81 -4.16 17.01
C TYR A 259 -11.77 -3.29 17.74
N GLY A 260 -11.87 -1.96 17.59
CA GLY A 260 -11.03 -1.03 18.33
C GLY A 260 -11.25 -1.05 19.84
N GLN A 261 -12.48 -1.30 20.31
CA GLN A 261 -12.80 -1.49 21.74
C GLN A 261 -12.17 -2.78 22.27
N TRP A 262 -12.41 -3.90 21.58
CA TRP A 262 -11.83 -5.20 21.92
C TRP A 262 -10.30 -5.15 22.02
N LEU A 263 -9.64 -4.49 21.05
CA LEU A 263 -8.18 -4.33 21.09
C LEU A 263 -7.70 -3.56 22.33
N ARG A 264 -8.47 -2.57 22.81
CA ARG A 264 -8.13 -1.82 24.03
C ARG A 264 -8.29 -2.68 25.27
N GLU A 265 -9.35 -3.47 25.34
CA GLU A 265 -9.63 -4.37 26.47
C GLU A 265 -8.52 -5.40 26.68
N ILE A 266 -7.96 -5.93 25.59
CA ILE A 266 -6.85 -6.91 25.67
C ILE A 266 -5.45 -6.26 25.70
N GLY A 267 -5.37 -4.93 25.81
CA GLY A 267 -4.09 -4.21 25.88
C GLY A 267 -3.25 -4.23 24.60
N MET A 268 -3.83 -4.53 23.43
CA MET A 268 -3.12 -4.58 22.14
C MET A 268 -3.17 -3.27 21.34
N VAL A 269 -3.59 -2.16 21.95
CA VAL A 269 -3.56 -0.84 21.30
C VAL A 269 -2.29 -0.09 21.66
N HIS A 270 -1.62 0.42 20.63
CA HIS A 270 -0.51 1.32 20.83
C HIS A 270 -0.99 2.73 21.19
N ASN A 271 -0.33 3.35 22.18
CA ASN A 271 -0.45 4.78 22.37
C ASN A 271 0.05 5.51 21.11
N LYS A 272 -0.79 6.38 20.52
CA LYS A 272 -0.50 7.08 19.26
C LYS A 272 0.80 7.90 19.36
N PHE A 273 1.02 8.58 20.48
CA PHE A 273 2.22 9.38 20.71
C PHE A 273 3.47 8.50 20.79
N THR A 274 3.45 7.45 21.62
CA THR A 274 4.58 6.53 21.78
C THR A 274 4.95 5.84 20.47
N LEU A 275 3.95 5.35 19.72
CA LEU A 275 4.17 4.69 18.43
C LEU A 275 4.73 5.67 17.40
N THR A 276 4.16 6.88 17.33
CA THR A 276 4.65 7.94 16.44
C THR A 276 6.10 8.27 16.76
N PHE A 277 6.42 8.52 18.03
CA PHE A 277 7.78 8.83 18.45
C PHE A 277 8.76 7.69 18.13
N ALA A 278 8.39 6.44 18.40
CA ALA A 278 9.22 5.28 18.06
C ALA A 278 9.48 5.15 16.55
N CYS A 279 8.46 5.40 15.72
CA CYS A 279 8.59 5.37 14.27
C CYS A 279 9.46 6.54 13.75
N LEU A 280 9.26 7.75 14.26
CA LEU A 280 10.02 8.94 13.86
C LEU A 280 11.50 8.87 14.27
N THR A 281 11.83 8.15 15.34
CA THR A 281 13.21 7.95 15.81
C THR A 281 13.89 6.72 15.20
N THR A 282 13.17 5.93 14.40
CA THR A 282 13.78 4.81 13.68
C THR A 282 14.80 5.34 12.66
N PRO A 283 16.06 4.85 12.62
CA PRO A 283 17.17 5.49 11.91
C PRO A 283 16.87 5.92 10.47
N GLY A 284 16.34 5.02 9.63
CA GLY A 284 16.01 5.34 8.24
C GLY A 284 14.92 6.42 8.08
N TYR A 285 13.94 6.44 8.98
CA TYR A 285 12.89 7.46 8.99
C TYR A 285 13.41 8.79 9.55
N PHE A 286 14.17 8.74 10.64
CA PHE A 286 14.75 9.91 11.30
C PHE A 286 15.66 10.68 10.34
N VAL A 287 16.53 9.98 9.61
CA VAL A 287 17.45 10.59 8.65
C VAL A 287 16.68 11.30 7.53
N LEU A 288 15.60 10.71 7.03
CA LEU A 288 14.72 11.33 6.03
C LEU A 288 14.05 12.60 6.60
N LEU A 289 13.56 12.55 7.84
CA LEU A 289 12.94 13.70 8.49
C LEU A 289 13.96 14.83 8.73
N ALA A 290 15.15 14.51 9.23
CA ALA A 290 16.23 15.47 9.45
C ALA A 290 16.65 16.14 8.14
N LEU A 291 16.79 15.36 7.06
CA LEU A 291 17.07 15.89 5.72
C LEU A 291 15.96 16.82 5.22
N THR A 292 14.70 16.43 5.43
CA THR A 292 13.53 17.26 5.08
C THR A 292 13.57 18.60 5.82
N VAL A 293 13.75 18.58 7.14
CA VAL A 293 13.83 19.78 7.98
C VAL A 293 14.99 20.68 7.53
N TYR A 294 16.18 20.11 7.33
CA TYR A 294 17.35 20.85 6.87
C TYR A 294 17.10 21.57 5.53
N LEU A 295 16.52 20.87 4.55
CA LEU A 295 16.25 21.41 3.22
C LEU A 295 15.16 22.49 3.25
N CYS A 296 14.08 22.26 4.00
CA CYS A 296 13.02 23.24 4.20
C CYS A 296 13.54 24.52 4.86
N LEU A 297 14.32 24.40 5.95
CA LEU A 297 14.94 25.54 6.62
C LEU A 297 15.91 26.28 5.70
N SER A 298 16.71 25.54 4.92
CA SER A 298 17.65 26.14 3.96
C SER A 298 16.94 26.99 2.92
N VAL A 299 15.82 26.52 2.36
CA VAL A 299 15.00 27.29 1.42
C VAL A 299 14.30 28.46 2.10
N PHE A 300 13.74 28.26 3.29
CA PHE A 300 13.07 29.31 4.05
C PHE A 300 14.00 30.49 4.33
N LEU A 301 15.23 30.22 4.78
CA LEU A 301 16.26 31.25 5.02
C LEU A 301 16.73 31.94 3.73
N LEU A 302 16.55 31.29 2.58
CA LEU A 302 16.96 31.78 1.27
C LEU A 302 15.83 32.36 0.44
N ARG A 303 14.59 32.35 0.93
CA ARG A 303 13.39 32.70 0.15
C ARG A 303 13.49 34.09 -0.49
N HIS A 304 14.12 35.04 0.19
CA HIS A 304 14.30 36.41 -0.31
C HIS A 304 15.23 36.50 -1.53
N LYS A 305 16.09 35.50 -1.73
CA LYS A 305 17.02 35.40 -2.87
C LYS A 305 16.51 34.47 -3.98
N LEU A 306 15.36 33.83 -3.78
CA LEU A 306 14.85 32.78 -4.64
C LEU A 306 13.56 33.23 -5.33
N LYS A 307 13.54 33.20 -6.66
CA LYS A 307 12.28 33.29 -7.41
C LYS A 307 11.62 31.91 -7.42
N ILE A 308 10.62 31.72 -6.56
CA ILE A 308 9.87 30.46 -6.45
C ILE A 308 8.87 30.39 -7.62
N ALA A 309 9.31 29.83 -8.74
CA ALA A 309 8.43 29.52 -9.87
C ALA A 309 7.67 28.21 -9.60
N GLY A 310 6.37 28.17 -9.92
CA GLY A 310 5.53 26.99 -9.71
C GLY A 310 5.14 26.76 -8.25
N SER A 311 4.76 27.83 -7.55
CA SER A 311 4.35 27.81 -6.13
C SER A 311 3.30 26.75 -5.82
N ILE A 312 2.38 26.47 -6.75
CA ILE A 312 1.34 25.45 -6.57
C ILE A 312 1.90 24.02 -6.51
N ASN A 313 2.93 23.70 -7.30
CA ASN A 313 3.58 22.39 -7.28
C ASN A 313 4.36 22.19 -5.98
N LEU A 314 5.03 23.25 -5.51
CA LEU A 314 5.70 23.24 -4.20
C LEU A 314 4.68 23.09 -3.06
N LEU A 315 3.55 23.78 -3.14
CA LEU A 315 2.47 23.69 -2.16
C LEU A 315 1.91 22.26 -2.10
N LEU A 316 1.62 21.64 -3.24
CA LEU A 316 1.21 20.24 -3.31
C LEU A 316 2.24 19.33 -2.66
N ALA A 317 3.52 19.49 -3.02
CA ALA A 317 4.62 18.68 -2.49
C ALA A 317 4.80 18.82 -0.97
N ALA A 318 4.47 19.98 -0.40
CA ALA A 318 4.52 20.22 1.04
C ALA A 318 3.27 19.72 1.77
N LEU A 319 2.08 19.92 1.21
CA LEU A 319 0.81 19.55 1.85
C LEU A 319 0.52 18.06 1.80
N LEU A 320 0.94 17.37 0.74
CA LEU A 320 0.66 15.94 0.56
C LEU A 320 1.25 15.05 1.68
N PRO A 321 2.54 15.15 2.06
CA PRO A 321 3.06 14.38 3.20
C PRO A 321 2.38 14.77 4.52
N ALA A 322 2.02 16.05 4.70
CA ALA A 322 1.31 16.49 5.90
C ALA A 322 -0.11 15.90 6.00
N ILE A 323 -0.85 15.86 4.89
CA ILE A 323 -2.17 15.21 4.83
C ILE A 323 -2.05 13.71 5.12
N PHE A 324 -1.07 13.02 4.55
CA PHE A 324 -0.90 11.60 4.84
C PHE A 324 -0.46 11.33 6.28
N PHE A 325 0.29 12.24 6.89
CA PHE A 325 0.59 12.16 8.32
C PHE A 325 -0.68 12.34 9.17
N ILE A 326 -1.57 13.28 8.82
CA ILE A 326 -2.87 13.42 9.47
C ILE A 326 -3.72 12.16 9.27
N ILE A 327 -3.79 11.63 8.04
CA ILE A 327 -4.49 10.38 7.72
C ILE A 327 -4.01 9.23 8.60
N ALA A 328 -2.70 9.12 8.84
CA ALA A 328 -2.13 8.07 9.69
C ALA A 328 -2.66 8.10 11.14
N LEU A 329 -3.12 9.26 11.60
CA LEU A 329 -3.64 9.48 12.95
C LEU A 329 -5.17 9.33 13.06
N ILE A 330 -5.90 9.27 11.93
CA ILE A 330 -7.36 9.16 11.90
C ILE A 330 -7.86 7.84 12.52
N PRO A 331 -7.32 6.66 12.15
CA PRO A 331 -7.84 5.39 12.64
C PRO A 331 -7.91 5.31 14.18
N PRO A 332 -8.91 4.60 14.74
CA PRO A 332 -9.06 4.47 16.18
C PRO A 332 -7.88 3.73 16.82
N THR A 333 -7.30 2.77 16.09
CA THR A 333 -6.08 2.06 16.45
C THR A 333 -4.98 2.39 15.45
N MET A 334 -3.79 2.75 15.96
CA MET A 334 -2.66 3.16 15.13
C MET A 334 -1.69 2.00 14.94
N TRP A 335 -1.27 1.77 13.70
CA TRP A 335 -0.31 0.73 13.33
C TRP A 335 0.93 1.35 12.68
N ARG A 336 2.08 0.66 12.77
CA ARG A 336 3.36 1.12 12.19
C ARG A 336 3.23 1.42 10.70
N GLN A 337 2.49 0.59 9.96
CA GLN A 337 2.28 0.75 8.51
C GLN A 337 1.64 2.09 8.13
N TYR A 338 0.89 2.75 9.02
CA TYR A 338 0.25 4.02 8.69
C TYR A 338 1.25 5.17 8.57
N LEU A 339 2.38 5.09 9.27
CA LEU A 339 3.46 6.07 9.16
C LEU A 339 4.40 5.78 7.97
N ALA A 340 4.21 4.68 7.23
CA ALA A 340 4.90 4.45 5.96
C ALA A 340 4.31 5.32 4.83
N VAL A 341 3.01 5.61 4.91
CA VAL A 341 2.23 6.33 3.88
C VAL A 341 2.83 7.70 3.48
N PRO A 342 3.32 8.54 4.40
CA PRO A 342 3.90 9.85 4.03
C PRO A 342 5.27 9.77 3.35
N VAL A 343 6.02 8.67 3.53
CA VAL A 343 7.42 8.51 3.08
C VAL A 343 7.63 8.80 1.59
N PRO A 344 6.86 8.20 0.64
CA PRO A 344 7.02 8.50 -0.79
C PRO A 344 6.89 10.01 -1.09
N PHE A 345 6.00 10.70 -0.38
CA PHE A 345 5.76 12.12 -0.60
C PHE A 345 6.81 13.01 0.09
N LEU A 346 7.40 12.56 1.20
CA LEU A 346 8.58 13.19 1.80
C LEU A 346 9.76 13.15 0.82
N VAL A 347 10.10 11.98 0.28
CA VAL A 347 11.24 11.85 -0.67
C VAL A 347 10.98 12.60 -1.98
N ILE A 348 9.75 12.59 -2.51
CA ILE A 348 9.36 13.40 -3.68
C ILE A 348 9.49 14.90 -3.36
N GLY A 349 9.04 15.31 -2.17
CA GLY A 349 9.07 16.69 -1.71
C GLY A 349 10.48 17.29 -1.70
N LEU A 350 11.53 16.49 -1.41
CA LEU A 350 12.92 16.96 -1.40
C LEU A 350 13.41 17.46 -2.77
N ALA A 351 12.79 17.06 -3.88
CA ALA A 351 13.17 17.48 -5.22
C ALA A 351 13.12 19.00 -5.39
N PHE A 352 12.12 19.65 -4.81
CA PHE A 352 11.91 21.10 -4.94
C PHE A 352 12.98 21.93 -4.24
N PRO A 353 13.25 21.76 -2.93
CA PRO A 353 14.33 22.51 -2.28
C PRO A 353 15.70 22.25 -2.90
N LEU A 354 15.98 21.00 -3.32
CA LEU A 354 17.22 20.69 -4.04
C LEU A 354 17.31 21.43 -5.39
N LEU A 355 16.23 21.52 -6.15
CA LEU A 355 16.19 22.28 -7.40
C LEU A 355 16.41 23.78 -7.15
N TYR A 356 15.78 24.35 -6.11
CA TYR A 356 15.98 25.77 -5.77
C TYR A 356 17.43 26.07 -5.42
N LEU A 357 18.05 25.22 -4.61
CA LEU A 357 19.48 25.35 -4.28
C LEU A 357 20.35 25.20 -5.54
N ARG A 358 20.00 24.31 -6.48
CA ARG A 358 20.74 24.14 -7.74
C ARG A 358 20.71 25.39 -8.61
N ARG A 359 19.58 26.11 -8.62
CA ARG A 359 19.38 27.35 -9.39
C ARG A 359 20.08 28.57 -8.80
N LEU A 360 20.42 28.53 -7.51
CA LEU A 360 21.39 29.48 -6.96
C LEU A 360 22.75 29.14 -7.56
N THR A 361 23.20 29.91 -8.55
CA THR A 361 24.53 29.80 -9.14
C THR A 361 25.48 30.79 -8.50
N ASP A 362 26.62 30.30 -8.00
CA ASP A 362 27.76 31.15 -7.61
C ASP A 362 28.66 31.40 -8.84
N LYS A 363 29.68 32.27 -8.72
CA LYS A 363 30.69 32.57 -9.77
C LYS A 363 31.36 31.32 -10.39
N ALA A 364 31.29 30.17 -9.70
CA ALA A 364 31.84 28.88 -10.13
C ALA A 364 30.82 27.93 -10.81
N GLY A 365 29.61 28.39 -11.14
CA GLY A 365 28.57 27.63 -11.87
C GLY A 365 27.72 26.65 -11.04
N ILE A 366 28.13 26.32 -9.80
CA ILE A 366 27.36 25.51 -8.84
C ILE A 366 27.47 26.16 -7.46
N SER A 367 26.34 26.44 -6.79
CA SER A 367 26.42 27.02 -5.44
C SER A 367 27.05 26.09 -4.42
N ARG A 368 27.81 26.67 -3.49
CA ARG A 368 28.34 25.94 -2.32
C ARG A 368 27.21 25.24 -1.54
N ARG A 369 26.04 25.88 -1.45
CA ARG A 369 24.87 25.36 -0.73
C ARG A 369 24.30 24.12 -1.40
N PHE A 370 24.19 24.10 -2.73
CA PHE A 370 23.74 22.91 -3.45
C PHE A 370 24.72 21.73 -3.27
N LYS A 371 26.04 21.99 -3.28
CA LYS A 371 27.05 20.94 -3.02
C LYS A 371 26.89 20.35 -1.62
N ILE A 372 26.70 21.18 -0.60
CA ILE A 372 26.47 20.73 0.79
C ILE A 372 25.17 19.92 0.86
N ALA A 373 24.07 20.43 0.31
CA ALA A 373 22.78 19.73 0.33
C ALA A 373 22.84 18.37 -0.39
N THR A 374 23.54 18.31 -1.54
CA THR A 374 23.76 17.05 -2.26
C THR A 374 24.63 16.09 -1.45
N GLY A 375 25.71 16.59 -0.84
CA GLY A 375 26.59 15.78 0.02
C GLY A 375 25.84 15.18 1.21
N ILE A 376 25.01 15.99 1.90
CA ILE A 376 24.14 15.51 2.98
C ILE A 376 23.15 14.47 2.46
N THR A 377 22.50 14.72 1.31
CA THR A 377 21.57 13.75 0.71
C THR A 377 22.24 12.40 0.43
N VAL A 378 23.47 12.42 -0.09
CA VAL A 378 24.27 11.21 -0.35
C VAL A 378 24.62 10.51 0.97
N VAL A 379 25.06 11.24 2.00
CA VAL A 379 25.33 10.67 3.33
C VAL A 379 24.06 10.03 3.91
N CYS A 380 22.92 10.72 3.88
CA CYS A 380 21.63 10.18 4.31
C CYS A 380 21.25 8.90 3.57
N THR A 381 21.52 8.86 2.25
CA THR A 381 21.28 7.68 1.41
C THR A 381 22.15 6.50 1.87
N PHE A 382 23.44 6.72 2.11
CA PHE A 382 24.33 5.68 2.64
C PHE A 382 23.92 5.23 4.04
N VAL A 383 23.51 6.15 4.93
CA VAL A 383 23.03 5.79 6.26
C VAL A 383 21.78 4.92 6.16
N ALA A 384 20.80 5.27 5.32
CA ALA A 384 19.62 4.43 5.10
C ALA A 384 20.01 3.03 4.59
N PHE A 385 20.89 2.98 3.60
CA PHE A 385 21.40 1.73 3.02
C PHE A 385 22.08 0.83 4.07
N PHE A 386 23.05 1.37 4.81
CA PHE A 386 23.85 0.59 5.77
C PHE A 386 23.13 0.30 7.09
N SER A 387 22.14 1.12 7.48
CA SER A 387 21.34 0.86 8.68
C SER A 387 20.27 -0.21 8.48
N TYR A 388 19.93 -0.54 7.22
CA TYR A 388 18.88 -1.51 6.90
C TYR A 388 19.25 -2.46 5.74
N PRO A 389 20.37 -3.20 5.84
CA PRO A 389 20.88 -4.04 4.74
C PRO A 389 20.00 -5.27 4.45
N ILE A 390 19.06 -5.60 5.35
CA ILE A 390 18.16 -6.75 5.22
C ILE A 390 17.37 -6.73 3.90
N VAL A 391 17.08 -5.54 3.37
CA VAL A 391 16.42 -5.35 2.06
C VAL A 391 17.19 -6.05 0.95
N LEU A 392 18.52 -5.97 0.94
CA LEU A 392 19.34 -6.64 -0.07
C LEU A 392 19.56 -8.12 0.21
N TYR A 393 19.64 -8.52 1.47
CA TYR A 393 19.86 -9.93 1.85
C TYR A 393 18.73 -10.85 1.39
N ARG A 394 17.52 -10.32 1.18
CA ARG A 394 16.38 -11.08 0.64
C ARG A 394 16.46 -11.28 -0.88
N THR A 395 17.19 -10.43 -1.61
CA THR A 395 17.21 -10.39 -3.09
C THR A 395 17.45 -11.74 -3.77
N PRO A 396 18.38 -12.61 -3.30
CA PRO A 396 18.58 -13.93 -3.89
C PRO A 396 17.34 -14.82 -3.86
N ILE A 397 16.38 -14.58 -2.95
CA ILE A 397 15.13 -15.35 -2.87
C ILE A 397 14.15 -14.96 -4.00
N ALA A 398 14.27 -13.76 -4.56
CA ALA A 398 13.44 -13.35 -5.71
C ALA A 398 13.64 -14.25 -6.94
N ILE A 399 14.75 -14.97 -7.04
CA ILE A 399 15.04 -15.90 -8.14
C ILE A 399 14.81 -17.37 -7.77
N VAL A 400 14.23 -17.65 -6.59
CA VAL A 400 13.91 -19.00 -6.12
C VAL A 400 12.40 -19.10 -5.82
N PRO A 401 11.55 -19.30 -6.86
CA PRO A 401 10.10 -19.35 -6.71
C PRO A 401 9.61 -20.36 -5.67
N GLU A 402 10.33 -21.46 -5.48
CA GLU A 402 9.97 -22.52 -4.51
C GLU A 402 9.95 -22.02 -3.06
N ARG A 403 10.64 -20.91 -2.77
CA ARG A 403 10.68 -20.26 -1.46
C ARG A 403 9.69 -19.10 -1.33
N TRP A 404 8.84 -18.88 -2.33
CA TRP A 404 7.84 -17.82 -2.28
C TRP A 404 6.66 -18.28 -1.42
N VAL A 405 6.36 -17.51 -0.38
CA VAL A 405 5.26 -17.79 0.56
C VAL A 405 3.92 -18.01 -0.16
N PRO A 406 3.53 -17.23 -1.19
CA PRO A 406 2.28 -17.49 -1.90
C PRO A 406 2.21 -18.85 -2.60
N LEU A 407 3.34 -19.36 -3.10
CA LEU A 407 3.40 -20.67 -3.75
C LEU A 407 3.38 -21.80 -2.72
N GLU A 408 3.97 -21.60 -1.55
CA GLU A 408 3.90 -22.54 -0.42
C GLU A 408 2.45 -22.67 0.08
N ILE A 409 1.78 -21.54 0.31
CA ILE A 409 0.38 -21.49 0.73
C ILE A 409 -0.51 -22.22 -0.29
N HIS A 410 -0.31 -21.95 -1.58
CA HIS A 410 -1.07 -22.62 -2.62
C HIS A 410 -0.90 -24.15 -2.59
N LYS A 411 0.33 -24.65 -2.46
CA LYS A 411 0.59 -26.09 -2.35
C LYS A 411 -0.09 -26.72 -1.14
N VAL A 412 -0.04 -26.05 0.02
CA VAL A 412 -0.74 -26.51 1.23
C VAL A 412 -2.24 -26.57 0.98
N SER A 413 -2.81 -25.53 0.38
CA SER A 413 -4.23 -25.45 0.04
C SER A 413 -4.68 -26.53 -0.95
N GLU A 414 -3.90 -26.80 -1.99
CA GLU A 414 -4.18 -27.87 -2.97
C GLU A 414 -4.13 -29.26 -2.35
N ASP A 415 -3.18 -29.51 -1.45
CA ASP A 415 -3.06 -30.78 -0.74
C ASP A 415 -4.25 -31.02 0.20
N ILE A 416 -4.68 -30.00 0.95
CA ILE A 416 -5.91 -30.04 1.75
C ILE A 416 -7.13 -30.35 0.85
N ALA A 417 -7.28 -29.63 -0.26
CA ALA A 417 -8.39 -29.85 -1.20
C ALA A 417 -8.34 -31.24 -1.86
N GLY A 418 -7.14 -31.76 -2.11
CA GLY A 418 -6.88 -33.08 -2.65
C GLY A 418 -7.45 -34.19 -1.78
N LYS A 419 -7.25 -34.09 -0.45
CA LYS A 419 -7.80 -35.03 0.53
C LYS A 419 -9.34 -35.00 0.64
N LEU A 420 -9.96 -33.88 0.27
CA LEU A 420 -11.41 -33.72 0.27
C LEU A 420 -12.06 -34.07 -1.08
N LYS A 421 -11.31 -34.55 -2.09
CA LYS A 421 -11.86 -34.85 -3.42
C LYS A 421 -12.95 -35.91 -3.41
N THR A 422 -12.86 -36.89 -2.52
CA THR A 422 -13.83 -38.00 -2.39
C THR A 422 -14.98 -37.67 -1.43
N GLN A 423 -14.92 -36.54 -0.73
CA GLN A 423 -15.95 -36.11 0.21
C GLN A 423 -17.09 -35.42 -0.56
N ASN A 424 -18.33 -35.64 -0.11
CA ASN A 424 -19.52 -35.02 -0.71
C ASN A 424 -19.56 -33.50 -0.55
N SER A 425 -18.86 -32.97 0.46
CA SER A 425 -18.75 -31.53 0.73
C SER A 425 -17.27 -31.15 0.86
N LYS A 426 -16.89 -30.00 0.31
CA LYS A 426 -15.56 -29.39 0.50
C LYS A 426 -15.62 -28.19 1.44
N LEU A 427 -16.61 -28.16 2.34
CA LEU A 427 -16.76 -27.09 3.32
C LEU A 427 -15.72 -27.22 4.43
N ILE A 428 -14.90 -26.18 4.57
CA ILE A 428 -13.84 -26.10 5.57
C ILE A 428 -14.18 -25.04 6.62
N LEU A 429 -14.03 -25.42 7.89
CA LEU A 429 -14.12 -24.49 9.02
C LEU A 429 -12.73 -23.93 9.34
N THR A 430 -12.57 -22.61 9.26
CA THR A 430 -11.30 -21.95 9.58
C THR A 430 -11.46 -20.45 9.85
N LEU A 431 -10.53 -19.88 10.64
CA LEU A 431 -10.35 -18.43 10.79
C LEU A 431 -9.31 -17.85 9.80
N ALA A 432 -8.72 -18.70 8.95
CA ALA A 432 -7.79 -18.36 7.88
C ALA A 432 -8.38 -18.74 6.51
N PRO A 433 -9.46 -18.07 6.07
CA PRO A 433 -10.29 -18.48 4.93
C PRO A 433 -9.52 -18.62 3.61
N LEU A 434 -8.40 -17.92 3.43
CA LEU A 434 -7.60 -17.99 2.21
C LEU A 434 -7.05 -19.41 1.98
N LEU A 435 -6.65 -20.10 3.05
CA LEU A 435 -6.09 -21.46 2.96
C LEU A 435 -7.10 -22.46 2.38
N ALA A 436 -8.40 -22.26 2.61
CA ALA A 436 -9.44 -23.08 2.02
C ALA A 436 -9.74 -22.65 0.58
N LEU A 437 -9.97 -21.35 0.37
CA LEU A 437 -10.39 -20.81 -0.92
C LEU A 437 -9.34 -21.00 -2.02
N GLU A 438 -8.05 -20.85 -1.69
CA GLU A 438 -6.93 -20.99 -2.64
C GLU A 438 -6.81 -22.44 -3.18
N GLY A 439 -7.30 -23.44 -2.44
CA GLY A 439 -7.41 -24.83 -2.89
C GLY A 439 -8.70 -25.15 -3.65
N GLY A 440 -9.58 -24.16 -3.82
CA GLY A 440 -10.92 -24.34 -4.39
C GLY A 440 -11.93 -25.00 -3.47
N CYS A 441 -11.70 -24.96 -2.15
CA CYS A 441 -12.67 -25.41 -1.15
C CYS A 441 -13.64 -24.29 -0.77
N ASP A 442 -14.76 -24.67 -0.15
CA ASP A 442 -15.75 -23.75 0.37
C ASP A 442 -15.47 -23.36 1.83
N ILE A 443 -15.95 -22.19 2.23
CA ILE A 443 -15.90 -21.72 3.62
C ILE A 443 -17.29 -21.27 4.07
N TYR A 444 -17.46 -21.16 5.39
CA TYR A 444 -18.58 -20.44 5.99
C TYR A 444 -18.47 -18.94 5.64
N PRO A 445 -19.45 -18.35 4.93
CA PRO A 445 -19.47 -16.91 4.63
C PRO A 445 -19.30 -16.03 5.87
N GLU A 446 -19.79 -16.52 7.01
CA GLU A 446 -19.71 -15.91 8.34
C GLU A 446 -18.28 -15.68 8.82
N LEU A 447 -17.33 -16.44 8.29
CA LEU A 447 -15.90 -16.40 8.61
C LEU A 447 -15.05 -15.83 7.46
N SER A 448 -15.68 -15.20 6.46
CA SER A 448 -15.00 -14.61 5.28
C SER A 448 -13.93 -13.56 5.63
N ALA A 449 -14.09 -12.85 6.75
CA ALA A 449 -13.13 -11.89 7.27
C ALA A 449 -12.13 -12.49 8.28
N GLY A 450 -12.11 -13.82 8.41
CA GLY A 450 -11.27 -14.56 9.33
C GLY A 450 -11.48 -14.14 10.78
N ALA A 451 -10.39 -14.12 11.55
CA ALA A 451 -10.45 -13.80 12.98
C ALA A 451 -10.88 -12.36 13.29
N ILE A 452 -10.79 -11.41 12.35
CA ILE A 452 -11.05 -9.98 12.62
C ILE A 452 -12.47 -9.78 13.15
N ILE A 453 -13.45 -10.32 12.43
CA ILE A 453 -14.87 -10.17 12.80
C ILE A 453 -15.28 -11.21 13.83
N TYR A 454 -14.77 -12.45 13.72
CA TYR A 454 -15.08 -13.53 14.66
C TYR A 454 -14.91 -13.10 16.12
N ARG A 455 -13.86 -12.33 16.44
CA ARG A 455 -13.57 -11.82 17.79
C ARG A 455 -14.64 -10.90 18.37
N ILE A 456 -15.42 -10.22 17.54
CA ILE A 456 -16.34 -9.15 17.96
C ILE A 456 -17.78 -9.40 17.52
N ALA A 457 -18.03 -10.46 16.75
CA ALA A 457 -19.33 -10.72 16.15
C ALA A 457 -20.41 -10.85 17.22
N ASP A 458 -20.13 -11.53 18.34
CA ASP A 458 -21.10 -11.71 19.42
C ASP A 458 -21.46 -10.39 20.14
N SER A 459 -20.64 -9.34 20.00
CA SER A 459 -20.95 -7.98 20.48
C SER A 459 -21.89 -7.19 19.55
N LEU A 460 -22.17 -7.70 18.34
CA LEU A 460 -23.18 -7.12 17.45
C LEU A 460 -24.58 -7.59 17.87
N PRO A 461 -25.62 -6.74 17.75
CA PRO A 461 -27.00 -7.17 17.84
C PRO A 461 -27.32 -8.30 16.85
N VAL A 462 -28.25 -9.19 17.21
CA VAL A 462 -28.63 -10.36 16.39
C VAL A 462 -29.00 -9.97 14.95
N ASP A 463 -29.79 -8.91 14.78
CA ASP A 463 -30.20 -8.44 13.45
C ASP A 463 -29.02 -7.93 12.62
N ASP A 464 -28.06 -7.24 13.26
CA ASP A 464 -26.86 -6.74 12.59
C ASP A 464 -25.93 -7.90 12.21
N ARG A 465 -25.80 -8.94 13.05
CA ARG A 465 -25.06 -10.18 12.72
C ARG A 465 -25.65 -10.89 11.52
N ARG A 466 -26.98 -11.06 11.51
CA ARG A 466 -27.71 -11.69 10.39
C ARG A 466 -27.52 -10.90 9.10
N MET A 467 -27.61 -9.58 9.17
CA MET A 467 -27.45 -8.70 8.01
C MET A 467 -26.02 -8.66 7.46
N THR A 468 -25.02 -8.80 8.33
CA THR A 468 -23.61 -8.78 7.94
C THR A 468 -23.06 -10.17 7.63
N HIS A 469 -23.84 -11.23 7.86
CA HIS A 469 -23.40 -12.61 7.75
C HIS A 469 -22.12 -12.82 8.56
N THR A 470 -22.22 -12.73 9.88
CA THR A 470 -21.07 -12.86 10.79
C THR A 470 -21.40 -13.81 11.94
N ALA A 471 -20.42 -14.62 12.34
CA ALA A 471 -20.51 -15.49 13.50
C ALA A 471 -19.32 -15.24 14.44
N GLY A 472 -19.57 -15.33 15.74
CA GLY A 472 -18.56 -15.29 16.80
C GLY A 472 -18.48 -16.63 17.54
N PRO A 473 -17.61 -16.73 18.56
CA PRO A 473 -17.49 -17.93 19.38
C PRO A 473 -18.81 -18.49 19.91
N GLU A 474 -19.75 -17.64 20.34
CA GLU A 474 -21.02 -18.06 20.94
C GLU A 474 -22.05 -18.47 19.89
N THR A 475 -21.98 -17.88 18.69
CA THR A 475 -23.00 -18.05 17.64
C THR A 475 -22.59 -18.98 16.51
N LEU A 476 -21.32 -19.40 16.45
CA LEU A 476 -20.81 -20.29 15.41
C LEU A 476 -21.49 -21.66 15.44
N ALA A 477 -21.85 -22.18 16.62
CA ALA A 477 -22.48 -23.49 16.78
C ALA A 477 -23.73 -23.66 15.91
N GLU A 478 -24.57 -22.61 15.81
CA GLU A 478 -25.79 -22.62 14.98
C GLU A 478 -25.49 -22.91 13.50
N SER A 479 -24.36 -22.40 12.99
CA SER A 479 -23.95 -22.61 11.59
C SER A 479 -23.40 -24.03 11.37
N LEU A 480 -22.73 -24.58 12.37
CA LEU A 480 -22.10 -25.90 12.34
C LEU A 480 -23.14 -27.03 12.40
N GLU A 481 -24.21 -26.85 13.18
CA GLU A 481 -25.32 -27.81 13.24
C GLU A 481 -26.03 -27.93 11.88
N LYS A 482 -26.24 -26.80 11.21
CA LYS A 482 -26.93 -26.75 9.91
C LYS A 482 -26.07 -27.35 8.78
N ASN A 483 -24.79 -27.00 8.76
CA ASN A 483 -23.86 -27.43 7.72
C ASN A 483 -22.56 -27.89 8.37
N PRO A 484 -22.40 -29.18 8.69
CA PRO A 484 -21.19 -29.66 9.35
C PRO A 484 -20.00 -29.65 8.38
N PRO A 485 -18.79 -29.27 8.83
CA PRO A 485 -17.62 -29.19 7.97
C PRO A 485 -17.05 -30.58 7.65
N SER A 486 -16.34 -30.66 6.53
CA SER A 486 -15.56 -31.84 6.12
C SER A 486 -14.12 -31.78 6.63
N ALA A 487 -13.62 -30.58 6.93
CA ALA A 487 -12.34 -30.39 7.57
C ALA A 487 -12.31 -29.11 8.43
N VAL A 488 -11.40 -29.08 9.40
CA VAL A 488 -11.10 -27.89 10.20
C VAL A 488 -9.62 -27.55 10.05
N ILE A 489 -9.32 -26.29 9.73
CA ILE A 489 -7.93 -25.76 9.68
C ILE A 489 -7.71 -24.87 10.90
N LEU A 490 -6.75 -25.23 11.74
CA LEU A 490 -6.31 -24.54 12.95
C LEU A 490 -4.80 -24.27 12.92
N GLY A 491 -4.25 -23.64 13.95
CA GLY A 491 -2.82 -23.34 14.10
C GLY A 491 -2.36 -22.07 13.38
N VAL A 492 -3.29 -21.26 12.85
CA VAL A 492 -2.97 -20.03 12.09
C VAL A 492 -3.21 -18.78 12.94
N GLU A 493 -4.25 -18.81 13.78
CA GLU A 493 -4.61 -17.71 14.66
C GLU A 493 -4.19 -17.98 16.11
N MET A 494 -4.45 -17.01 17.00
CA MET A 494 -4.16 -17.19 18.41
C MET A 494 -4.93 -18.41 18.95
N GLY A 495 -4.23 -19.36 19.60
CA GLY A 495 -4.84 -20.60 20.08
C GLY A 495 -6.09 -20.41 20.94
N ARG A 496 -6.21 -19.31 21.70
CA ARG A 496 -7.43 -18.97 22.45
C ARG A 496 -8.68 -18.74 21.60
N LEU A 497 -8.53 -18.31 20.34
CA LEU A 497 -9.65 -18.06 19.41
C LEU A 497 -10.05 -19.34 18.68
N GLU A 498 -9.09 -20.21 18.41
CA GLU A 498 -9.30 -21.47 17.71
C GLU A 498 -9.71 -22.61 18.65
N LYS A 499 -9.40 -22.50 19.95
CA LYS A 499 -9.77 -23.49 20.97
C LYS A 499 -11.27 -23.81 20.98
N PRO A 500 -12.20 -22.85 20.97
CA PRO A 500 -13.64 -23.15 20.88
C PRO A 500 -14.02 -23.92 19.62
N ILE A 501 -13.34 -23.67 18.49
CA ILE A 501 -13.57 -24.39 17.23
C ILE A 501 -13.12 -25.86 17.37
N TYR A 502 -11.93 -26.07 17.93
CA TYR A 502 -11.41 -27.40 18.18
C TYR A 502 -12.36 -28.21 19.08
N GLU A 503 -12.73 -27.65 20.23
CA GLU A 503 -13.53 -28.33 21.25
C GLU A 503 -14.97 -28.64 20.78
N SER A 504 -15.52 -27.86 19.85
CA SER A 504 -16.91 -28.02 19.39
C SER A 504 -17.07 -29.00 18.21
N VAL A 505 -16.04 -29.17 17.37
CA VAL A 505 -16.18 -29.91 16.10
C VAL A 505 -15.26 -31.11 15.99
N VAL A 506 -14.02 -30.99 16.44
CA VAL A 506 -13.00 -32.01 16.20
C VAL A 506 -13.24 -33.20 17.13
N LYS A 507 -13.40 -34.38 16.53
CA LYS A 507 -13.58 -35.65 17.26
C LYS A 507 -12.32 -36.51 17.17
N SER A 508 -12.22 -37.49 18.07
CA SER A 508 -11.04 -38.37 18.18
C SER A 508 -10.80 -39.25 16.96
N ASP A 509 -11.83 -39.48 16.15
CA ASP A 509 -11.79 -40.28 14.91
C ASP A 509 -11.36 -39.47 13.67
N TRP A 510 -11.19 -38.14 13.79
CA TRP A 510 -10.76 -37.30 12.67
C TRP A 510 -9.26 -37.48 12.39
N GLU A 511 -8.90 -37.59 11.12
CA GLU A 511 -7.50 -37.68 10.70
C GLU A 511 -6.82 -36.32 10.92
N ARG A 512 -5.76 -36.29 11.73
CA ARG A 512 -4.93 -35.11 11.95
C ARG A 512 -3.73 -35.09 11.01
N LYS A 513 -3.49 -33.94 10.38
CA LYS A 513 -2.26 -33.64 9.62
C LYS A 513 -1.68 -32.30 10.04
N ASP A 514 -0.42 -32.31 10.47
CA ASP A 514 0.34 -31.09 10.75
C ASP A 514 1.19 -30.71 9.53
N TYR A 515 1.11 -29.45 9.09
CA TYR A 515 1.97 -28.91 8.04
C TYR A 515 3.17 -28.19 8.66
N GLU A 516 4.36 -28.42 8.12
CA GLU A 516 5.60 -27.82 8.62
C GLU A 516 5.52 -26.28 8.55
N ASN A 517 5.70 -25.61 9.68
CA ASN A 517 5.55 -24.14 9.82
C ASN A 517 4.19 -23.60 9.33
N GLY A 518 3.17 -24.46 9.24
CA GLY A 518 1.86 -24.16 8.66
C GLY A 518 0.70 -24.52 9.60
N PRO A 519 -0.51 -24.70 9.05
CA PRO A 519 -1.67 -25.06 9.85
C PRO A 519 -1.64 -26.53 10.32
N THR A 520 -2.44 -26.83 11.33
CA THR A 520 -2.90 -28.19 11.63
C THR A 520 -4.29 -28.39 11.05
N VAL A 521 -4.49 -29.48 10.32
CA VAL A 521 -5.76 -29.79 9.65
C VAL A 521 -6.33 -31.10 10.18
N TYR A 522 -7.63 -31.08 10.48
CA TYR A 522 -8.40 -32.24 10.90
C TYR A 522 -9.41 -32.58 9.81
N PHE A 523 -9.35 -33.80 9.28
CA PHE A 523 -10.25 -34.30 8.24
C PHE A 523 -11.30 -35.21 8.84
N ARG A 524 -12.56 -34.94 8.51
CA ARG A 524 -13.67 -35.80 8.88
C ARG A 524 -13.59 -37.12 8.08
N PRO A 525 -13.78 -38.28 8.72
CA PRO A 525 -13.76 -39.57 8.04
C PRO A 525 -14.82 -39.70 6.94
#